data_AF-A0A6J4YJC9-F1
#
_entry.id   AF-A0A6J4YJC9-F1
#
_cell.length_a   1.000
_cell.length_b   1.000
_cell.length_c   1.000
_cell.angle_alpha   90.00
_cell.angle_beta   90.00
_cell.angle_gamma   90.00
#
_symmetry.space_group_name_H-M   'P 1'
#
loop_
_entity.id
_entity.type
_entity.pdbx_description
1 polymer ?
#
loop_
_entity_poly.entity_id
_entity_poly.type
_entity_poly.pdbx_seq_one_letter_code
_entity_poly.pdbx_strand_id
1 'polypeptide(L)' 'MIRNQETVKEERRMILEMIHASWELAERLGSHPLKNGCNCIVCVNKRKRVIVHQQDEWVFVL' A
#
# COMPACT_ATOMS: atom_id res chain seq x y z
N MET A 1 6.44 -9.25 -24.24
CA MET A 1 7.79 -9.04 -23.69
C MET A 1 8.01 -10.04 -22.57
N ILE A 2 8.98 -10.94 -22.71
CA ILE A 2 9.36 -11.89 -21.65
C ILE A 2 10.12 -11.07 -20.60
N ARG A 3 9.56 -10.93 -19.39
CA ARG A 3 10.24 -10.23 -18.29
C ARG A 3 11.43 -11.08 -17.83
N ASN A 4 12.61 -10.46 -17.69
CA ASN A 4 13.80 -11.12 -17.16
C ASN A 4 13.55 -11.50 -15.69
N GLN A 5 14.07 -12.65 -15.23
CA GLN A 5 13.88 -13.07 -13.84
C GLN A 5 14.57 -12.13 -12.84
N GLU A 6 15.65 -11.47 -13.26
CA GLU A 6 16.37 -10.47 -12.45
C GLU A 6 15.50 -9.24 -12.19
N THR A 7 14.82 -8.72 -13.21
CA THR A 7 13.95 -7.55 -13.06
C THR A 7 12.77 -7.85 -12.12
N VAL A 8 12.25 -9.08 -12.13
CA VAL A 8 11.18 -9.49 -11.21
C VAL A 8 11.67 -9.56 -9.76
N LYS A 9 12.93 -9.97 -9.52
CA LYS A 9 13.52 -10.01 -8.18
C LYS A 9 13.76 -8.60 -7.64
N GLU A 10 14.23 -7.68 -8.48
CA GLU A 10 14.46 -6.28 -8.13
C GLU A 10 13.14 -5.56 -7.78
N GLU A 11 12.10 -5.73 -8.60
CA GLU A 11 10.76 -5.21 -8.33
C GLU A 11 10.24 -5.68 -6.96
N ARG A 12 10.38 -6.99 -6.67
CA ARG A 12 9.96 -7.57 -5.38
C ARG A 12 10.76 -7.02 -4.20
N ARG A 13 12.08 -6.85 -4.35
CA ARG A 13 12.93 -6.28 -3.30
C ARG A 13 12.49 -4.85 -2.98
N MET A 14 12.29 -4.02 -4.00
CA MET A 14 11.82 -2.64 -3.84
C MET A 14 10.49 -2.57 -3.08
N ILE A 15 9.55 -3.47 -3.39
CA ILE A 15 8.25 -3.55 -2.69
C ILE A 15 8.46 -3.87 -1.20
N LEU A 16 9.30 -4.86 -0.89
CA LEU A 16 9.58 -5.25 0.49
C LEU A 16 10.25 -4.12 1.27
N GLU A 17 11.25 -3.46 0.68
CA GLU A 17 11.94 -2.31 1.28
C GLU A 17 10.96 -1.16 1.58
N MET A 18 10.04 -0.86 0.66
CA MET A 18 9.00 0.14 0.87
C MET A 18 8.06 -0.26 2.01
N ILE A 19 7.67 -1.53 2.11
CA ILE A 19 6.84 -2.04 3.21
C ILE A 19 7.58 -1.86 4.55
N HIS A 20 8.84 -2.27 4.63
CA HIS A 20 9.65 -2.11 5.83
C HIS A 20 9.78 -0.65 6.26
N ALA A 21 10.14 0.25 5.34
CA ALA A 21 10.22 1.68 5.62
C ALA A 21 8.89 2.27 6.12
N SER A 22 7.76 1.77 5.60
CA SER A 22 6.42 2.19 6.03
C SER A 22 6.06 1.71 7.43
N TRP A 23 6.54 0.52 7.83
CA TRP A 23 6.39 -0.02 9.19
C TRP A 23 7.24 0.74 10.20
N GLU A 24 8.53 0.95 9.92
CA GLU A 24 9.43 1.72 10.77
C GLU A 24 8.94 3.16 10.98
N LEU A 25 8.36 3.76 9.93
CA LEU A 25 7.76 5.09 10.05
C LEU A 25 6.53 5.07 10.96
N ALA A 26 5.70 4.04 10.90
CA ALA A 26 4.54 3.92 11.78
C ALA A 26 4.96 3.72 13.25
N GLU A 27 5.97 2.89 13.49
CA GLU A 27 6.53 2.68 14.83
C GLU A 27 7.09 3.98 15.42
N ARG A 28 7.91 4.71 14.66
CA ARG A 28 8.46 6.01 15.08
C ARG A 28 7.39 7.06 15.37
N LEU A 29 6.30 7.08 14.60
CA LEU A 29 5.23 8.07 14.77
C LEU A 29 4.22 7.68 15.86
N GLY A 30 4.14 6.40 16.23
CA GLY A 30 3.17 5.88 17.19
C GLY A 30 1.72 6.07 16.75
N SER A 31 0.80 6.20 17.71
CA SER A 31 -0.61 6.49 17.42
C SER A 31 -0.76 7.94 16.93
N HIS A 32 -1.29 8.12 15.72
CA HIS A 32 -1.52 9.45 15.17
C HIS A 32 -2.76 9.52 14.26
N PRO A 33 -3.35 10.72 14.07
CA PRO A 33 -4.43 10.94 13.11
C PRO A 33 -3.94 10.78 11.67
N LEU A 34 -4.88 10.57 10.73
CA LEU A 34 -4.58 10.50 9.31
C LEU A 34 -4.02 11.85 8.83
N LYS A 35 -2.78 11.86 8.32
CA LYS A 35 -2.13 13.06 7.75
C LYS A 35 -2.05 12.94 6.23
N ASN A 36 -2.29 14.03 5.52
CA ASN A 36 -2.05 14.08 4.07
C ASN A 36 -0.54 13.90 3.78
N GLY A 37 -0.21 13.07 2.78
CA GLY A 37 1.18 12.78 2.40
C GLY A 37 1.96 11.81 3.31
N CYS A 38 1.41 11.39 4.45
CA CYS A 38 2.08 10.38 5.29
C CYS A 38 2.02 8.98 4.65
N ASN A 39 3.15 8.29 4.54
CA ASN A 39 3.26 6.96 3.93
C ASN A 39 3.49 5.84 4.94
N CYS A 40 3.27 6.10 6.24
CA CYS A 40 3.31 5.02 7.23
C CYS A 40 2.22 3.98 6.95
N ILE A 41 2.45 2.74 7.36
CA ILE A 41 1.53 1.63 7.04
C ILE A 41 0.11 1.89 7.58
N VAL A 42 -0.01 2.57 8.73
CA VAL A 42 -1.30 2.98 9.33
C VAL A 42 -2.07 3.95 8.42
N CYS A 43 -1.40 4.99 7.90
CA CYS A 43 -2.01 5.96 6.99
C CYS A 43 -2.40 5.32 5.66
N VAL A 44 -1.52 4.51 5.07
CA VAL A 44 -1.77 3.82 3.81
C VAL A 44 -3.00 2.91 3.95
N ASN A 45 -3.08 2.11 5.01
CA ASN A 45 -4.21 1.22 5.26
C ASN A 45 -5.51 2.00 5.51
N LYS A 46 -5.47 3.09 6.27
CA LYS A 46 -6.64 3.97 6.49
C LYS A 46 -7.13 4.58 5.17
N ARG A 47 -6.25 5.08 4.30
CA ARG A 47 -6.65 5.62 2.98
C ARG A 47 -7.26 4.55 2.07
N LYS A 48 -6.67 3.35 2.03
CA LYS A 48 -7.24 2.23 1.26
C LYS A 48 -8.67 1.89 1.70
N ARG A 49 -8.96 1.95 3.01
CA ARG A 49 -10.32 1.75 3.53
C ARG A 49 -11.29 2.87 3.15
N VAL A 50 -10.81 4.11 3.07
CA VAL A 50 -11.63 5.27 2.62
C VAL A 50 -11.92 5.22 1.12
N ILE A 51 -11.05 4.61 0.32
CA ILE A 51 -11.24 4.48 -1.14
C ILE A 51 -12.28 3.42 -1.50
N VAL A 52 -12.69 2.55 -0.57
CA VAL A 52 -13.72 1.53 -0.80
C VAL A 52 -15.02 1.93 -0.08
N HIS A 53 -15.69 2.93 -0.62
CA HIS A 53 -17.15 2.89 -0.68
C HIS A 53 -17.51 2.54 -2.12
N GLN A 54 -17.63 1.24 -2.40
CA GLN A 54 -18.34 0.82 -3.60
C GLN A 54 -19.77 1.33 -3.46
N GLN A 55 -20.11 2.39 -4.20
CA GLN A 55 -21.47 2.91 -4.29
C GLN A 55 -22.35 2.04 -5.21
N ASP A 56 -21.71 1.18 -6.00
CA ASP A 56 -22.39 0.34 -6.98
C ASP A 56 -22.59 -1.09 -6.46
N GLU A 57 -23.77 -1.64 -6.73
CA GLU A 57 -24.03 -3.07 -6.55
C GLU A 57 -23.08 -3.88 -7.44
N TRP A 58 -22.54 -4.96 -6.90
CA TRP A 58 -21.73 -5.90 -7.68
C TRP A 58 -22.59 -6.54 -8.76
N VAL A 59 -22.33 -6.21 -10.04
CA VAL A 59 -22.95 -6.88 -11.19
C VAL A 59 -21.93 -7.76 -11.89
N PHE A 60 -22.22 -9.06 -11.98
CA PHE A 60 -21.49 -10.00 -12.81
C PHE A 60 -22.05 -9.94 -14.22
N VAL A 61 -21.25 -9.49 -15.20
CA VAL A 61 -21.63 -9.53 -16.62
C VAL A 61 -21.02 -10.80 -17.23
N LEU A 62 -21.89 -11.69 -17.70
CA LEU A 62 -21.57 -12.92 -18.43
C LEU A 62 -21.04 -12.63 -19.84
#